data_AF-A0A956NMX0-F1
#
_entry.id   AF-A0A956NMX0-F1
#
_cell.length_a   1.000
_cell.length_b   1.000
_cell.length_c   1.000
_cell.angle_alpha   90.00
_cell.angle_beta   90.00
_cell.angle_gamma   90.00
#
_symmetry.space_group_name_H-M   'P 1'
#
loop_
_entity.id
_entity.type
_entity.pdbx_description
1 polymer ?
#
loop_
_entity_poly.entity_id
_entity_poly.type
_entity_poly.pdbx_seq_one_letter_code
_entity_poly.pdbx_strand_id
1 'polypeptide(L)'
;MRSLSCLVPLLLAAGPLAAQAHQHTPGMVHGAAAVEPPREAGQAAFAAIAEIVARLEADPMTDWSRVDLEALRQHLRDMDDLTLHAEIATRPVEGGFEATVTGTGRTGEAIRRMTVAHAAMMNAGSDLRMEVTPTADGARIRVTSATPDDARSVARLRGLGVIGVMALGAHHQVHHEAIARGAAPH
;
A
#
# COMPACT_ATOMS: atom_id res chain seq x y z
N MET A 1 -22.08 -97.11 -28.38
CA MET A 1 -21.11 -95.99 -28.26
C MET A 1 -20.76 -95.50 -29.64
N ARG A 2 -20.62 -94.17 -29.80
CA ARG A 2 -20.31 -93.37 -31.00
C ARG A 2 -21.52 -92.72 -31.68
N SER A 3 -21.67 -91.42 -31.42
CA SER A 3 -22.20 -90.48 -32.41
C SER A 3 -21.24 -89.31 -32.53
N LEU A 4 -20.86 -89.04 -33.79
CA LEU A 4 -20.11 -87.90 -34.25
C LEU A 4 -20.93 -86.61 -34.06
N SER A 5 -20.26 -85.50 -33.79
CA SER A 5 -20.79 -84.17 -34.12
C SER A 5 -19.72 -83.35 -34.83
N CYS A 6 -20.08 -82.92 -36.04
CA CYS A 6 -19.35 -82.03 -36.92
C CYS A 6 -19.01 -80.69 -36.24
N LEU A 7 -17.80 -80.20 -36.44
CA LEU A 7 -17.43 -78.81 -36.21
C LEU A 7 -17.26 -78.10 -37.56
N VAL A 8 -18.06 -77.07 -37.80
CA VAL A 8 -17.90 -76.10 -38.90
C VAL A 8 -17.02 -74.95 -38.38
N PRO A 9 -16.06 -74.42 -39.16
CA PRO A 9 -15.24 -73.30 -38.72
C PRO A 9 -16.01 -71.98 -38.87
N LEU A 10 -16.09 -71.20 -37.79
CA LEU A 10 -16.57 -69.83 -37.81
C LEU A 10 -15.36 -68.89 -37.91
N LEU A 11 -15.21 -68.20 -39.06
CA LEU A 11 -14.29 -67.07 -39.18
C LEU A 11 -14.80 -65.91 -38.34
N LEU A 12 -14.06 -65.53 -37.30
CA LEU A 12 -14.24 -64.28 -36.56
C LEU A 12 -13.59 -63.13 -37.34
N ALA A 13 -14.40 -62.30 -37.98
CA ALA A 13 -13.97 -61.00 -38.46
C ALA A 13 -13.81 -60.05 -37.25
N ALA A 14 -12.57 -59.62 -36.99
CA ALA A 14 -12.26 -58.61 -36.01
C ALA A 14 -12.75 -57.23 -36.51
N GLY A 15 -13.84 -56.74 -35.93
CA GLY A 15 -14.25 -55.34 -36.07
C GLY A 15 -13.37 -54.41 -35.22
N PRO A 16 -13.16 -53.16 -35.63
CA PRO A 16 -12.32 -52.21 -34.89
C PRO A 16 -12.91 -51.93 -33.50
N LEU A 17 -12.04 -51.89 -32.48
CA LEU A 17 -12.39 -51.37 -31.16
C LEU A 17 -12.84 -49.91 -31.30
N ALA A 18 -14.10 -49.64 -31.00
CA ALA A 18 -14.53 -48.28 -30.70
C ALA A 18 -13.88 -47.86 -29.38
N ALA A 19 -12.93 -46.93 -29.45
CA ALA A 19 -12.48 -46.19 -28.28
C ALA A 19 -13.71 -45.57 -27.59
N GLN A 20 -13.80 -45.71 -26.27
CA GLN A 20 -14.82 -45.03 -25.49
C GLN A 20 -14.56 -43.53 -25.56
N ALA A 21 -15.20 -42.84 -26.50
CA ALA A 21 -15.34 -41.40 -26.45
C ALA A 21 -16.11 -41.10 -25.16
N HIS A 22 -15.43 -40.49 -24.19
CA HIS A 22 -16.09 -39.79 -23.10
C HIS A 22 -17.08 -38.82 -23.73
N GLN A 23 -18.37 -39.10 -23.52
CA GLN A 23 -19.45 -38.23 -23.94
C GLN A 23 -19.27 -36.91 -23.19
N HIS A 24 -18.79 -35.89 -23.90
CA HIS A 24 -18.95 -34.52 -23.45
C HIS A 24 -20.44 -34.22 -23.47
N THR A 25 -21.03 -34.03 -22.29
CA THR A 25 -22.36 -33.42 -22.15
C THR A 25 -22.36 -32.09 -22.89
N PRO A 26 -23.15 -31.91 -23.96
CA PRO A 26 -23.26 -30.63 -24.62
C PRO A 26 -24.13 -29.73 -23.75
N GLY A 27 -23.52 -28.78 -23.06
CA GLY A 27 -24.24 -27.80 -22.24
C GLY A 27 -23.65 -27.53 -20.87
N MET A 28 -22.35 -27.23 -20.80
CA MET A 28 -21.83 -26.26 -19.84
C MET A 28 -20.90 -25.37 -20.64
N VAL A 29 -21.47 -24.39 -21.34
CA VAL A 29 -20.71 -23.19 -21.64
C VAL A 29 -20.34 -22.61 -20.28
N HIS A 30 -19.12 -22.87 -19.83
CA HIS A 30 -18.46 -21.91 -18.96
C HIS A 30 -18.46 -20.64 -19.79
N GLY A 31 -19.48 -19.80 -19.56
CA GLY A 31 -19.46 -18.44 -20.04
C GLY A 31 -18.07 -17.94 -19.68
N ALA A 32 -17.33 -17.49 -20.68
CA ALA A 32 -16.17 -16.66 -20.45
C ALA A 32 -16.70 -15.40 -19.76
N ALA A 33 -16.98 -15.51 -18.45
CA ALA A 33 -16.83 -14.39 -17.56
C ALA A 33 -15.43 -13.91 -17.88
N ALA A 34 -15.34 -12.72 -18.46
CA ALA A 34 -14.07 -12.05 -18.64
C ALA A 34 -13.36 -12.21 -17.30
N VAL A 35 -12.28 -12.99 -17.28
CA VAL A 35 -11.43 -13.09 -16.09
C VAL A 35 -10.92 -11.68 -15.95
N GLU A 36 -11.53 -10.92 -15.03
CA GLU A 36 -11.10 -9.56 -14.82
C GLU A 36 -9.62 -9.64 -14.44
N PRO A 37 -8.76 -8.86 -15.12
CA PRO A 37 -7.35 -8.90 -14.83
C PRO A 37 -7.13 -8.56 -13.35
N PRO A 38 -6.08 -9.12 -12.71
CA PRO A 38 -5.73 -8.79 -11.34
C PRO A 38 -5.71 -7.27 -11.13
N ARG A 39 -6.47 -6.80 -10.15
CA ARG A 39 -6.58 -5.36 -9.82
C ARG A 39 -5.53 -4.87 -8.83
N GLU A 40 -4.89 -5.79 -8.12
CA GLU A 40 -3.93 -5.45 -7.08
C GLU A 40 -2.54 -5.20 -7.67
N ALA A 41 -1.93 -4.09 -7.30
CA ALA A 41 -0.57 -3.72 -7.71
C ALA A 41 0.53 -4.60 -7.08
N GLY A 42 0.21 -5.39 -6.05
CA GLY A 42 1.18 -6.12 -5.23
C GLY A 42 2.02 -5.24 -4.29
N GLN A 43 1.95 -3.89 -4.40
CA GLN A 43 2.67 -2.96 -3.52
C GLN A 43 1.89 -1.64 -3.35
N ALA A 44 1.80 -1.13 -2.12
CA ALA A 44 0.94 0.00 -1.74
C ALA A 44 1.32 1.35 -2.40
N ALA A 45 2.60 1.65 -2.54
CA ALA A 45 3.05 2.87 -3.21
C ALA A 45 2.75 2.84 -4.71
N PHE A 46 2.91 1.68 -5.37
CA PHE A 46 2.53 1.52 -6.77
C PHE A 46 1.01 1.67 -6.95
N ALA A 47 0.21 1.10 -6.04
CA ALA A 47 -1.25 1.30 -6.04
C ALA A 47 -1.62 2.80 -5.93
N ALA A 48 -0.97 3.53 -5.01
CA ALA A 48 -1.21 4.97 -4.84
C ALA A 48 -0.83 5.78 -6.10
N ILE A 49 0.31 5.45 -6.73
CA ILE A 49 0.72 6.10 -7.99
C ILE A 49 -0.27 5.76 -9.10
N ALA A 50 -0.70 4.50 -9.24
CA ALA A 50 -1.65 4.09 -10.26
C ALA A 50 -3.01 4.80 -10.12
N GLU A 51 -3.50 4.95 -8.89
CA GLU A 51 -4.71 5.74 -8.61
C GLU A 51 -4.55 7.20 -9.04
N ILE A 52 -3.41 7.83 -8.73
CA ILE A 52 -3.15 9.21 -9.10
C ILE A 52 -3.01 9.38 -10.61
N VAL A 53 -2.34 8.46 -11.31
CA VAL A 53 -2.26 8.46 -12.78
C VAL A 53 -3.66 8.41 -13.38
N ALA A 54 -4.52 7.49 -12.91
CA ALA A 54 -5.89 7.39 -13.40
C ALA A 54 -6.70 8.69 -13.18
N ARG A 55 -6.49 9.37 -12.05
CA ARG A 55 -7.15 10.66 -11.74
C ARG A 55 -6.61 11.80 -12.61
N LEU A 56 -5.31 11.83 -12.89
CA LEU A 56 -4.69 12.81 -13.80
C LEU A 56 -5.18 12.63 -15.25
N GLU A 57 -5.27 11.38 -15.72
CA GLU A 57 -5.80 11.06 -17.06
C GLU A 57 -7.28 11.39 -17.23
N ALA A 58 -8.09 11.19 -16.18
CA ALA A 58 -9.52 11.49 -16.20
C ALA A 58 -9.85 12.99 -16.13
N ASP A 59 -8.90 13.83 -15.72
CA ASP A 59 -9.06 15.27 -15.58
C ASP A 59 -8.57 16.00 -16.85
N PRO A 60 -9.48 16.53 -17.70
CA PRO A 60 -9.10 17.22 -18.93
C PRO A 60 -8.36 18.54 -18.69
N MET A 61 -8.32 19.04 -17.45
CA MET A 61 -7.60 20.25 -17.05
C MET A 61 -6.20 19.95 -16.52
N THR A 62 -5.77 18.68 -16.49
CA THR A 62 -4.40 18.31 -16.09
C THR A 62 -3.37 18.98 -17.00
N ASP A 63 -2.53 19.83 -16.42
CA ASP A 63 -1.34 20.36 -17.08
C ASP A 63 -0.20 19.35 -17.02
N TRP A 64 -0.10 18.53 -18.07
CA TRP A 64 0.92 17.49 -18.21
C TRP A 64 2.35 18.03 -18.22
N SER A 65 2.57 19.32 -18.49
CA SER A 65 3.91 19.92 -18.44
C SER A 65 4.43 20.11 -17.00
N ARG A 66 3.53 20.03 -16.01
CA ARG A 66 3.83 20.20 -14.58
C ARG A 66 3.79 18.92 -13.77
N VAL A 67 3.29 17.83 -14.36
CA VAL A 67 3.16 16.55 -13.66
C VAL A 67 4.55 16.03 -13.27
N ASP A 68 4.71 15.65 -12.00
CA ASP A 68 5.96 15.12 -11.46
C ASP A 68 5.69 13.87 -10.60
N LEU A 69 5.59 12.72 -11.27
CA LEU A 69 5.42 11.43 -10.60
C LEU A 69 6.70 10.95 -9.92
N GLU A 70 7.87 11.46 -10.31
CA GLU A 70 9.12 11.14 -9.63
C GLU A 70 9.18 11.80 -8.26
N ALA A 71 8.75 13.07 -8.14
CA ALA A 71 8.59 13.72 -6.83
C ALA A 71 7.63 12.96 -5.92
N LEU A 72 6.48 12.50 -6.45
CA LEU A 72 5.55 11.66 -5.69
C LEU A 72 6.20 10.34 -5.26
N ARG A 73 6.89 9.64 -6.17
CA ARG A 73 7.57 8.38 -5.85
C ARG A 73 8.62 8.57 -4.76
N GLN A 74 9.39 9.67 -4.80
CA GLN A 74 10.37 9.98 -3.77
C GLN A 74 9.70 10.29 -2.42
N HIS A 75 8.57 10.99 -2.42
CA HIS A 75 7.79 11.22 -1.20
C HIS A 75 7.28 9.90 -0.59
N LEU A 76 6.70 9.01 -1.40
CA LEU A 76 6.23 7.69 -0.92
C LEU A 76 7.37 6.84 -0.38
N ARG A 77 8.56 6.93 -0.99
CA ARG A 77 9.76 6.28 -0.45
C ARG A 77 10.23 6.92 0.86
N ASP A 78 10.05 8.22 1.06
CA ASP A 78 10.36 8.88 2.34
C ASP A 78 9.40 8.37 3.42
N MET A 79 8.11 8.24 3.09
CA MET A 79 7.11 7.64 3.98
C MET A 79 7.48 6.22 4.38
N ASP A 80 7.91 5.41 3.41
CA ASP A 80 8.36 4.03 3.65
C ASP A 80 9.59 3.98 4.58
N ASP A 81 10.60 4.83 4.33
CA ASP A 81 11.78 4.95 5.18
C ASP A 81 11.41 5.33 6.62
N LEU A 82 10.58 6.37 6.81
CA LEU A 82 10.16 6.78 8.15
C LEU A 82 9.32 5.70 8.84
N THR A 83 8.44 5.02 8.10
CA THR A 83 7.45 4.11 8.68
C THR A 83 8.03 2.74 9.01
N LEU A 84 8.87 2.20 8.12
CA LEU A 84 9.32 0.81 8.19
C LEU A 84 10.80 0.67 8.54
N HIS A 85 11.61 1.72 8.36
CA HIS A 85 13.07 1.64 8.48
C HIS A 85 13.66 2.54 9.57
N ALA A 86 12.91 3.48 10.13
CA ALA A 86 13.39 4.34 11.21
C ALA A 86 13.48 3.58 12.54
N GLU A 87 14.50 3.91 13.33
CA GLU A 87 14.58 3.53 14.74
C GLU A 87 13.97 4.63 15.60
N ILE A 88 13.07 4.27 16.50
CA ILE A 88 12.29 5.22 17.30
C ILE A 88 12.42 4.89 18.79
N ALA A 89 13.10 5.76 19.53
CA ALA A 89 13.16 5.71 20.99
C ALA A 89 12.25 6.79 21.58
N THR A 90 11.18 6.37 22.26
CA THR A 90 10.17 7.29 22.83
C THR A 90 10.23 7.30 24.36
N ARG A 91 10.02 8.47 24.96
CA ARG A 91 9.84 8.64 26.40
C ARG A 91 8.63 9.54 26.71
N PRO A 92 7.87 9.27 27.78
CA PRO A 92 6.80 10.16 28.19
C PRO A 92 7.37 11.50 28.71
N VAL A 93 6.62 12.58 28.48
CA VAL A 93 6.80 13.89 29.11
C VAL A 93 5.45 14.41 29.60
N GLU A 94 5.46 15.48 30.38
CA GLU A 94 4.22 16.19 30.73
C GLU A 94 3.45 16.59 29.46
N GLY A 95 2.15 16.30 29.42
CA GLY A 95 1.28 16.60 28.28
C GLY A 95 1.48 15.71 27.03
N GLY A 96 2.44 14.79 26.99
CA GLY A 96 2.66 13.96 25.80
C GLY A 96 3.91 13.07 25.83
N PHE A 97 4.71 13.12 24.77
CA PHE A 97 5.94 12.34 24.62
C PHE A 97 7.06 13.10 23.89
N GLU A 98 8.28 12.64 24.09
CA GLU A 98 9.43 12.96 23.24
C GLU A 98 9.94 11.70 22.57
N ALA A 99 10.47 11.85 21.36
CA ALA A 99 11.08 10.77 20.62
C ALA A 99 12.40 11.21 19.99
N THR A 100 13.36 10.29 19.96
CA THR A 100 14.53 10.36 19.08
C THR A 100 14.28 9.39 17.94
N VAL A 101 14.27 9.91 16.71
CA VAL A 101 13.98 9.16 15.48
C VAL A 101 15.22 9.20 14.62
N THR A 102 15.81 8.04 14.35
CA THR A 102 17.11 7.91 13.69
C THR A 102 17.05 6.93 12.53
N GLY A 103 17.97 7.11 11.58
CA GLY A 103 18.14 6.21 10.46
C GLY A 103 19.49 6.44 9.78
N THR A 104 19.95 5.44 9.01
CA THR A 104 21.22 5.56 8.29
C THR A 104 21.00 6.10 6.88
N GLY A 105 21.95 6.88 6.37
CA GLY A 105 21.94 7.41 5.01
C GLY A 105 20.61 8.09 4.65
N ARG A 106 19.93 7.53 3.64
CA ARG A 106 18.67 8.04 3.11
C ARG A 106 17.56 8.12 4.17
N THR A 107 17.47 7.15 5.07
CA THR A 107 16.42 7.11 6.09
C THR A 107 16.51 8.32 7.02
N GLY A 108 17.72 8.71 7.44
CA GLY A 108 17.94 9.92 8.24
C GLY A 108 17.53 11.21 7.52
N GLU A 109 17.78 11.27 6.20
CA GLU A 109 17.33 12.39 5.37
C GLU A 109 15.82 12.44 5.21
N ALA A 110 15.16 11.30 5.00
CA ALA A 110 13.72 11.17 4.92
C ALA A 110 13.05 11.62 6.23
N ILE A 111 13.57 11.15 7.38
CA ILE A 111 13.12 11.56 8.71
C ILE A 111 13.16 13.09 8.84
N ARG A 112 14.27 13.74 8.45
CA ARG A 112 14.38 15.20 8.54
C ARG A 112 13.34 15.92 7.68
N ARG A 113 13.23 15.56 6.40
CA ARG A 113 12.28 16.21 5.47
C ARG A 113 10.85 16.06 5.98
N MET A 114 10.44 14.83 6.28
CA MET A 114 9.07 14.54 6.70
C MET A 114 8.73 15.19 8.04
N THR A 115 9.55 15.02 9.07
CA THR A 115 9.19 15.48 10.41
C THR A 115 9.09 17.00 10.49
N VAL A 116 9.95 17.74 9.78
CA VAL A 116 9.88 19.21 9.72
C VAL A 116 8.62 19.68 9.01
N ALA A 117 8.31 19.12 7.83
CA ALA A 117 7.11 19.49 7.07
C ALA A 117 5.82 19.16 7.83
N HIS A 118 5.71 17.95 8.38
CA HIS A 118 4.54 17.53 9.16
C HIS A 118 4.36 18.34 10.45
N ALA A 119 5.44 18.77 11.12
CA ALA A 119 5.32 19.62 12.29
C ALA A 119 4.61 20.96 11.96
N ALA A 120 4.94 21.57 10.83
CA ALA A 120 4.29 22.80 10.38
C ALA A 120 2.78 22.58 10.13
N MET A 121 2.44 21.49 9.45
CA MET A 121 1.05 21.11 9.14
C MET A 121 0.24 20.78 10.39
N MET A 122 0.79 19.98 11.31
CA MET A 122 0.11 19.61 12.55
C MET A 122 -0.20 20.84 13.40
N ASN A 123 0.77 21.75 13.53
CA ASN A 123 0.58 22.96 14.34
C ASN A 123 -0.43 23.94 13.73
N ALA A 124 -0.73 23.84 12.43
CA ALA A 124 -1.68 24.70 11.74
C ALA A 124 -3.16 24.25 11.86
N GLY A 125 -3.43 23.01 12.30
CA GLY A 125 -4.79 22.46 12.22
C GLY A 125 -5.14 21.32 13.18
N SER A 126 -4.35 21.08 14.22
CA SER A 126 -4.62 20.01 15.20
C SER A 126 -4.62 20.49 16.65
N ASP A 127 -5.29 19.74 17.52
CA ASP A 127 -5.29 19.96 18.97
C ASP A 127 -4.01 19.39 19.65
N LEU A 128 -2.90 19.31 18.90
CA LEU A 128 -1.59 18.96 19.42
C LEU A 128 -0.56 19.97 18.95
N ARG A 129 0.57 19.98 19.66
CA ARG A 129 1.76 20.74 19.29
C ARG A 129 2.88 19.75 19.01
N MET A 130 3.51 19.88 17.84
CA MET A 130 4.65 19.09 17.42
C MET A 130 5.85 20.01 17.20
N GLU A 131 6.92 19.77 17.95
CA GLU A 131 8.19 20.47 17.84
C GLU A 131 9.26 19.51 17.35
N VAL A 132 10.05 19.94 16.37
CA VAL A 132 11.05 19.09 15.72
C VAL A 132 12.38 19.81 15.70
N THR A 133 13.42 19.10 16.14
CA THR A 133 14.82 19.53 16.03
C THR A 133 15.56 18.51 15.18
N PRO A 134 15.93 18.84 13.92
CA PRO A 134 16.72 17.96 13.07
C PRO A 134 18.07 17.57 13.73
N THR A 135 18.51 16.35 13.49
CA THR A 135 19.83 15.82 13.87
C THR A 135 20.56 15.29 12.63
N ALA A 136 21.85 14.96 12.76
CA ALA A 136 22.66 14.44 11.67
C ALA A 136 22.10 13.14 11.07
N ASP A 137 21.44 12.32 11.89
CA ASP A 137 20.90 10.99 11.61
C ASP A 137 19.36 10.93 11.61
N GLY A 138 18.67 12.05 11.82
CA GLY A 138 17.21 12.07 11.84
C GLY A 138 16.66 13.30 12.55
N ALA A 139 15.88 13.12 13.61
CA ALA A 139 15.31 14.23 14.39
C ALA A 139 14.99 13.87 15.83
N ARG A 140 14.99 14.88 16.70
CA ARG A 140 14.30 14.86 17.99
C ARG A 140 12.93 15.51 17.85
N ILE A 141 11.90 14.83 18.36
CA ILE A 141 10.51 15.24 18.25
C ILE A 141 9.94 15.37 19.66
N ARG A 142 9.21 16.45 19.93
CA ARG A 142 8.36 16.60 21.11
C ARG A 142 6.92 16.81 20.64
N VAL A 143 5.99 15.99 21.16
CA VAL A 143 4.57 16.14 20.85
C VAL A 143 3.78 16.24 22.14
N THR A 144 2.95 17.28 22.26
CA THR A 144 2.11 17.55 23.44
C THR A 144 0.67 17.85 23.06
N SER A 145 -0.28 17.43 23.90
CA SER A 145 -1.69 17.79 23.77
C SER A 145 -1.89 19.29 23.99
N ALA A 146 -2.82 19.92 23.26
CA ALA A 146 -3.30 21.27 23.57
C ALA A 146 -4.10 21.31 24.89
N THR A 147 -4.59 20.15 25.35
CA THR A 147 -5.27 19.95 26.64
C THR A 147 -4.45 19.02 27.54
N PRO A 148 -3.33 19.48 28.12
CA PRO A 148 -2.42 18.63 28.89
C PRO A 148 -3.03 18.04 30.17
N ASP A 149 -4.07 18.67 30.71
CA ASP A 149 -4.78 18.20 31.90
C ASP A 149 -5.81 17.10 31.59
N ASP A 150 -6.19 16.90 30.32
CA ASP A 150 -7.03 15.78 29.92
C ASP A 150 -6.19 14.50 29.79
N ALA A 151 -6.24 13.69 30.84
CA ALA A 151 -5.55 12.41 30.93
C ALA A 151 -5.86 11.47 29.75
N ARG A 152 -7.08 11.52 29.19
CA ARG A 152 -7.45 10.69 28.03
C ARG A 152 -6.74 11.16 26.77
N SER A 153 -6.71 12.47 26.53
CA SER A 153 -6.01 13.07 25.39
C SER A 153 -4.51 12.80 25.45
N VAL A 154 -3.89 12.96 26.62
CA VAL A 154 -2.46 12.64 26.82
C VAL A 154 -2.18 11.15 26.63
N ALA A 155 -3.04 10.26 27.17
CA ALA A 155 -2.88 8.82 26.99
C ALA A 155 -3.03 8.41 25.52
N ARG A 156 -3.99 9.00 24.79
CA ARG A 156 -4.14 8.79 23.34
C ARG A 156 -2.89 9.21 22.59
N LEU A 157 -2.37 10.40 22.88
CA LEU A 157 -1.17 10.92 22.20
C LEU A 157 0.04 10.02 22.42
N ARG A 158 0.25 9.54 23.65
CA ARG A 158 1.31 8.57 23.96
C ARG A 158 1.10 7.22 23.27
N GLY A 159 -0.14 6.75 23.19
CA GLY A 159 -0.49 5.50 22.51
C GLY A 159 -0.31 5.55 21.00
N LEU A 160 -0.47 6.72 20.38
CA LEU A 160 -0.17 6.93 18.97
C LEU A 160 1.35 6.86 18.69
N GLY A 161 2.16 7.45 19.57
CA GLY A 161 3.59 7.60 19.35
C GLY A 161 3.89 8.39 18.06
N VAL A 162 5.12 8.29 17.56
CA VAL A 162 5.54 9.03 16.34
C VAL A 162 4.73 8.60 15.13
N ILE A 163 4.67 7.29 14.82
CA ILE A 163 4.02 6.81 13.58
C ILE A 163 2.52 7.08 13.60
N GLY A 164 1.84 6.87 14.74
CA GLY A 164 0.42 7.18 14.86
C GLY A 164 0.14 8.68 14.71
N VAL A 165 1.01 9.55 15.24
CA VAL A 165 0.92 11.00 15.02
C VAL A 165 1.13 11.33 13.54
N MET A 166 2.17 10.80 12.89
CA MET A 166 2.44 11.05 11.47
C MET A 166 1.31 10.59 10.55
N ALA A 167 0.53 9.58 10.97
CA ALA A 167 -0.65 9.07 10.27
C ALA A 167 -1.95 9.83 10.58
N LEU A 168 -1.94 10.83 11.48
CA LEU A 168 -3.13 11.63 11.76
C LEU A 168 -3.43 12.59 10.60
N GLY A 169 -4.70 12.62 10.20
CA GLY A 169 -5.25 13.54 9.21
C GLY A 169 -5.34 12.92 7.82
N ALA A 170 -6.45 13.16 7.13
CA ALA A 170 -6.72 12.67 5.77
C ALA A 170 -5.99 13.48 4.68
N HIS A 171 -4.88 14.14 5.02
CA HIS A 171 -4.22 15.09 4.11
C HIS A 171 -3.24 14.43 3.15
N HIS A 172 -2.82 13.18 3.38
CA HIS A 172 -1.83 12.53 2.51
C HIS A 172 -2.38 12.28 1.10
N GLN A 173 -3.65 11.91 0.93
CA GLN A 173 -4.20 11.72 -0.42
C GLN A 173 -4.20 13.03 -1.22
N VAL A 174 -4.65 14.12 -0.60
CA VAL A 174 -4.66 15.46 -1.23
C VAL A 174 -3.24 15.94 -1.49
N HIS A 175 -2.32 15.71 -0.54
CA HIS A 175 -0.91 16.06 -0.67
C HIS A 175 -0.23 15.27 -1.80
N HIS A 176 -0.46 13.96 -1.88
CA HIS A 176 0.09 13.11 -2.95
C HIS A 176 -0.38 13.58 -4.33
N GLU A 177 -1.66 13.92 -4.47
CA GLU A 177 -2.19 14.49 -5.72
C GLU A 177 -1.53 15.85 -6.03
N ALA A 178 -1.36 16.73 -5.03
CA ALA A 178 -0.71 18.02 -5.21
C ALA A 178 0.75 17.86 -5.68
N ILE A 179 1.52 16.94 -5.07
CA ILE A 179 2.89 16.63 -5.47
C ILE A 179 2.92 16.12 -6.91
N ALA A 180 2.02 15.20 -7.25
CA ALA A 180 1.94 14.66 -8.61
C ALA A 180 1.62 15.74 -9.66
N ARG A 181 0.93 16.81 -9.27
CA ARG A 181 0.66 18.01 -10.09
C ARG A 181 1.78 19.07 -10.03
N GLY A 182 2.92 18.74 -9.43
CA GLY A 182 4.12 19.56 -9.40
C GLY A 182 4.30 20.43 -8.15
N ALA A 183 3.56 20.19 -7.06
CA ALA A 183 3.82 20.85 -5.78
C ALA A 183 5.05 20.25 -5.08
N ALA A 184 5.65 21.03 -4.17
CA ALA A 184 6.76 20.55 -3.36
C ALA A 184 6.31 19.41 -2.43
N PRO A 185 7.10 18.34 -2.27
CA PRO A 185 6.74 17.18 -1.44
C PRO A 185 6.79 17.43 0.06
N HIS A 186 7.57 18.43 0.49
CA HIS A 186 7.83 18.79 1.89
C HIS A 186 8.08 20.30 1.98
#